data_AF-A0A9P7U402-F1
#
_entry.id   AF-A0A9P7U402-F1
#
_cell.length_a   1.000
_cell.length_b   1.000
_cell.length_c   1.000
_cell.angle_alpha   90.00
_cell.angle_beta   90.00
_cell.angle_gamma   90.00
#
_symmetry.space_group_name_H-M   'P 1'
#
loop_
_entity.id
_entity.type
_entity.pdbx_description
1 polymer ?
#
loop_
_entity_poly.entity_id
_entity_poly.type
_entity_poly.pdbx_seq_one_letter_code
_entity_poly.pdbx_strand_id
1 'polypeptide(L)'
;MALLCSSFIDADLPCNVCDAWIQGSFAVLNEPEIRKPDVLRSMLSQRSPHLGILWLGAILLDMQRYIMTTARQVGYPNDLHSAAWTGTLISFIQQPVADYPPNVETISRADEARLMFLSQAERHEEMCFVDFPPFGKIAVRDCILEVQLHASCSSCSGSHALLYAGFAWDCLGEVRVAQDSESCVFEYNDATEHPVASMAICYDKLDRDTSRSVGTTRNIFAWLRNDDGWPVSERAIRDWLDEDWSSEDDDETAAPEGDGKSTTSRRKVGPWLSRAVTTRSRTI
;
A
#
# COMPACT_ATOMS: atom_id res chain seq x y z
N MET A 1 -12.18 -11.19 6.88
CA MET A 1 -12.16 -9.73 7.06
C MET A 1 -11.24 -9.06 6.05
N ALA A 2 -9.94 -9.42 6.03
CA ALA A 2 -8.92 -8.93 5.08
C ALA A 2 -9.42 -8.87 3.62
N LEU A 3 -9.92 -9.99 3.10
CA LEU A 3 -10.43 -10.10 1.73
C LEU A 3 -11.52 -9.07 1.40
N LEU A 4 -12.53 -8.89 2.25
CA LEU A 4 -13.61 -7.94 1.96
C LEU A 4 -13.10 -6.49 2.01
N CYS A 5 -12.17 -6.20 2.91
CA CYS A 5 -11.55 -4.89 3.04
C CYS A 5 -10.72 -4.49 1.80
N SER A 6 -10.19 -5.45 1.06
CA SER A 6 -9.44 -5.21 -0.17
C SER A 6 -10.24 -4.51 -1.26
N SER A 7 -11.59 -4.56 -1.19
CA SER A 7 -12.47 -3.85 -2.12
C SER A 7 -12.28 -2.32 -2.06
N PHE A 8 -11.66 -1.80 -0.99
CA PHE A 8 -11.35 -0.39 -0.79
C PHE A 8 -9.88 -0.04 -1.07
N ILE A 9 -9.06 -1.02 -1.45
CA ILE A 9 -7.63 -0.84 -1.66
C ILE A 9 -7.36 -0.65 -3.16
N ASP A 10 -6.41 0.22 -3.46
CA ASP A 10 -5.79 0.38 -4.76
C ASP A 10 -4.28 0.25 -4.52
N ALA A 11 -3.69 -0.83 -5.02
CA ALA A 11 -2.30 -1.20 -4.73
C ALA A 11 -1.28 -0.26 -5.39
N ASP A 12 -1.71 0.56 -6.34
CA ASP A 12 -0.85 1.56 -6.99
C ASP A 12 -0.99 2.94 -6.34
N LEU A 13 -1.96 3.10 -5.43
CA LEU A 13 -2.22 4.35 -4.75
C LEU A 13 -1.24 4.56 -3.58
N PRO A 14 -0.38 5.60 -3.61
CA PRO A 14 0.63 5.75 -2.57
C PRO A 14 0.06 6.04 -1.18
N CYS A 15 0.79 5.61 -0.15
CA CYS A 15 0.42 5.73 1.27
C CYS A 15 0.16 7.17 1.74
N ASN A 16 0.75 8.18 1.08
CA ASN A 16 0.58 9.58 1.47
C ASN A 16 -0.74 10.20 0.98
N VAL A 17 -1.53 9.47 0.19
CA VAL A 17 -2.84 9.90 -0.32
C VAL A 17 -3.95 8.88 -0.08
N CYS A 18 -3.66 7.78 0.62
CA CYS A 18 -4.61 6.69 0.85
C CYS A 18 -5.88 7.14 1.56
N ASP A 19 -5.78 8.07 2.51
CA ASP A 19 -6.95 8.56 3.24
C ASP A 19 -7.89 9.36 2.34
N ALA A 20 -7.37 10.15 1.39
CA ALA A 20 -8.21 10.89 0.45
C ALA A 20 -9.04 9.94 -0.46
N TRP A 21 -8.44 8.82 -0.84
CA TRP A 21 -9.13 7.76 -1.58
C TRP A 21 -10.22 7.07 -0.75
N ILE A 22 -9.90 6.73 0.50
CA ILE A 22 -10.85 6.12 1.42
C ILE A 22 -12.01 7.08 1.72
N GLN A 23 -11.74 8.35 2.00
CA GLN A 23 -12.77 9.37 2.20
C GLN A 23 -13.67 9.53 0.96
N GLY A 24 -13.09 9.57 -0.24
CA GLY A 24 -13.86 9.62 -1.49
C GLY A 24 -14.77 8.41 -1.67
N SER A 25 -14.24 7.20 -1.42
CA SER A 25 -15.00 5.96 -1.46
C SER A 25 -16.18 5.98 -0.46
N PHE A 26 -15.91 6.41 0.77
CA PHE A 26 -16.94 6.47 1.81
C PHE A 26 -17.93 7.61 1.65
N ALA A 27 -17.57 8.70 0.97
CA ALA A 27 -18.53 9.75 0.62
C ALA A 27 -19.68 9.18 -0.23
N VAL A 28 -19.37 8.29 -1.18
CA VAL A 28 -20.37 7.59 -2.01
C VAL A 28 -21.11 6.52 -1.19
N LEU A 29 -20.38 5.69 -0.44
CA LEU A 29 -20.96 4.57 0.30
C LEU A 29 -21.87 5.00 1.47
N ASN A 30 -21.72 6.25 1.93
CA ASN A 30 -22.54 6.80 3.00
C ASN A 30 -23.89 7.32 2.50
N GLU A 31 -24.09 7.48 1.19
CA GLU A 31 -25.35 7.95 0.62
C GLU A 31 -26.50 6.97 0.96
N PRO A 32 -27.66 7.45 1.46
CA PRO A 32 -28.75 6.57 1.92
C PRO A 32 -29.22 5.55 0.87
N GLU A 33 -29.24 5.94 -0.40
CA GLU A 33 -29.62 5.09 -1.52
C GLU A 33 -28.63 3.95 -1.76
N ILE A 34 -27.34 4.20 -1.55
CA ILE A 34 -26.27 3.21 -1.69
C ILE A 34 -26.27 2.22 -0.53
N ARG A 35 -26.68 2.65 0.67
CA ARG A 35 -26.73 1.80 1.87
C ARG A 35 -27.84 0.74 1.85
N LYS A 36 -28.75 0.78 0.87
CA LYS A 36 -29.74 -0.29 0.67
C LYS A 36 -29.01 -1.60 0.36
N PRO A 37 -29.31 -2.73 1.06
CA PRO A 37 -28.55 -3.97 0.95
C PRO A 37 -28.34 -4.45 -0.50
N ASP A 38 -29.37 -4.37 -1.34
CA ASP A 38 -29.31 -4.82 -2.74
C ASP A 38 -28.37 -3.95 -3.58
N VAL A 39 -28.39 -2.63 -3.36
CA VAL A 39 -27.55 -1.66 -4.06
C VAL A 39 -26.10 -1.80 -3.62
N LEU A 40 -25.87 -1.86 -2.30
CA LEU A 40 -24.53 -2.05 -1.72
C LEU A 40 -23.88 -3.34 -2.21
N ARG A 41 -24.63 -4.45 -2.16
CA ARG A 41 -24.19 -5.75 -2.68
C ARG A 41 -23.80 -5.63 -4.15
N SER A 42 -24.65 -5.02 -4.98
CA SER A 42 -24.38 -4.87 -6.41
C SER A 42 -23.11 -4.06 -6.65
N MET A 43 -22.95 -2.93 -5.97
CA MET A 43 -21.76 -2.08 -6.11
C MET A 43 -20.47 -2.82 -5.71
N LEU A 44 -20.47 -3.48 -4.55
CA LEU A 44 -19.29 -4.20 -4.05
C LEU A 44 -18.96 -5.44 -4.90
N SER A 45 -19.98 -6.12 -5.42
CA SER A 45 -19.78 -7.22 -6.36
C SER A 45 -19.28 -6.74 -7.73
N GLN A 46 -19.65 -5.54 -8.18
CA GLN A 46 -19.08 -4.96 -9.39
C GLN A 46 -17.64 -4.52 -9.20
N ARG A 47 -17.29 -3.97 -8.02
CA ARG A 47 -15.93 -3.56 -7.67
C ARG A 47 -14.98 -4.74 -7.54
N SER A 48 -15.44 -5.84 -6.92
CA SER A 48 -14.66 -7.06 -6.68
C SER A 48 -15.50 -8.32 -6.96
N PRO A 49 -15.69 -8.71 -8.23
CA PRO A 49 -16.59 -9.81 -8.60
C PRO A 49 -16.29 -11.14 -7.92
N HIS A 50 -15.01 -11.48 -7.77
CA HIS A 50 -14.56 -12.71 -7.11
C HIS A 50 -14.90 -12.74 -5.60
N LEU A 51 -15.15 -11.58 -4.99
CA LEU A 51 -15.59 -11.47 -3.59
C LEU A 51 -17.10 -11.29 -3.44
N GLY A 52 -17.87 -11.27 -4.53
CA GLY A 52 -19.31 -10.98 -4.49
C GLY A 52 -20.11 -11.93 -3.59
N ILE A 53 -19.74 -13.22 -3.56
CA ILE A 53 -20.37 -14.21 -2.67
C ILE A 53 -20.04 -13.96 -1.19
N LEU A 54 -18.82 -13.53 -0.90
CA LEU A 54 -18.39 -13.18 0.46
C LEU A 54 -19.10 -11.90 0.93
N TRP A 55 -19.26 -10.91 0.03
CA TRP A 55 -20.04 -9.71 0.31
C TRP A 55 -21.52 -10.00 0.54
N LEU A 56 -22.12 -10.90 -0.25
CA LEU A 56 -23.48 -11.38 -0.03
C LEU A 56 -23.64 -12.00 1.36
N GLY A 57 -22.74 -12.92 1.73
CA GLY A 57 -22.72 -13.54 3.06
C GLY A 57 -22.59 -12.51 4.17
N ALA A 58 -21.65 -11.57 4.04
CA ALA A 58 -21.43 -10.52 5.03
C ALA A 58 -22.66 -9.63 5.22
N ILE A 59 -23.38 -9.29 4.15
CA ILE A 59 -24.60 -8.47 4.22
C ILE A 59 -25.76 -9.25 4.87
N LEU A 60 -25.92 -10.52 4.52
CA LEU A 60 -26.96 -11.38 5.13
C LEU A 60 -26.73 -11.58 6.63
N LEU A 61 -25.47 -11.55 7.07
CA LEU A 61 -25.06 -11.66 8.47
C LEU A 61 -24.95 -10.31 9.20
N ASP A 62 -25.35 -9.20 8.56
CA ASP A 62 -25.22 -7.81 9.06
C ASP A 62 -23.78 -7.39 9.46
N MET A 63 -22.76 -8.01 8.87
CA MET A 63 -21.34 -7.74 9.14
C MET A 63 -20.76 -6.56 8.35
N GLN A 64 -21.46 -6.07 7.32
CA GLN A 64 -20.99 -5.01 6.43
C GLN A 64 -20.60 -3.73 7.19
N ARG A 65 -21.33 -3.38 8.26
CA ARG A 65 -21.02 -2.17 9.06
C ARG A 65 -19.69 -2.29 9.78
N TYR A 66 -19.39 -3.47 10.31
CA TYR A 66 -18.13 -3.75 10.99
C TYR A 66 -16.97 -3.69 9.98
N ILE A 67 -17.11 -4.38 8.84
CA ILE A 67 -16.11 -4.37 7.75
C ILE A 67 -15.84 -2.94 7.27
N MET A 68 -16.89 -2.17 6.99
CA MET A 68 -16.79 -0.78 6.55
C MET A 68 -16.17 0.14 7.60
N THR A 69 -16.36 -0.15 8.90
CA THR A 69 -15.77 0.65 9.98
C THR A 69 -14.29 0.39 10.10
N THR A 70 -13.87 -0.87 10.07
CA THR A 70 -12.45 -1.23 9.92
C THR A 70 -11.90 -0.57 8.66
N ALA A 71 -12.71 -0.49 7.59
CA ALA A 71 -12.29 0.10 6.34
C ALA A 71 -12.00 1.58 6.28
N ARG A 72 -12.70 2.34 7.12
CA ARG A 72 -12.37 3.75 7.27
C ARG A 72 -11.07 3.99 8.02
N GLN A 73 -10.54 3.01 8.73
CA GLN A 73 -9.37 3.19 9.59
C GLN A 73 -8.04 3.01 8.85
N VAL A 74 -8.04 2.57 7.59
CA VAL A 74 -6.81 2.38 6.79
C VAL A 74 -5.81 1.45 7.51
N GLY A 75 -6.34 0.45 8.21
CA GLY A 75 -5.57 -0.50 9.01
C GLY A 75 -6.33 -1.79 9.16
N TYR A 76 -5.96 -2.80 8.37
CA TYR A 76 -6.63 -4.08 8.32
C TYR A 76 -5.64 -5.21 8.56
N PRO A 77 -6.11 -6.36 9.07
CA PRO A 77 -5.26 -7.54 9.13
C PRO A 77 -4.92 -7.99 7.71
N ASN A 78 -3.63 -8.17 7.43
CA ASN A 78 -3.14 -8.77 6.20
C ASN A 78 -3.14 -10.30 6.34
N ASP A 79 -3.68 -10.98 5.34
CA ASP A 79 -3.70 -12.45 5.23
C ASP A 79 -3.33 -12.84 3.79
N LEU A 80 -2.02 -12.93 3.55
CA LEU A 80 -1.47 -13.30 2.25
C LEU A 80 -1.90 -14.71 1.80
N HIS A 81 -2.17 -15.63 2.74
CA HIS A 81 -2.60 -16.99 2.39
C HIS A 81 -4.01 -16.99 1.81
N SER A 82 -4.95 -16.34 2.50
CA SER A 82 -6.31 -16.18 1.97
C SER A 82 -6.29 -15.41 0.66
N ALA A 83 -5.50 -14.33 0.59
CA ALA A 83 -5.37 -13.50 -0.61
C ALA A 83 -4.82 -14.28 -1.81
N ALA A 84 -3.79 -15.11 -1.60
CA ALA A 84 -3.22 -15.95 -2.63
C ALA A 84 -4.20 -17.04 -3.09
N TRP A 85 -4.92 -17.67 -2.17
CA TRP A 85 -5.93 -18.67 -2.50
C TRP A 85 -7.12 -18.10 -3.29
N THR A 86 -7.58 -16.88 -2.95
CA THR A 86 -8.73 -16.25 -3.63
C THR A 86 -8.36 -15.38 -4.81
N GLY A 87 -7.06 -15.27 -5.14
CA GLY A 87 -6.57 -14.36 -6.17
C GLY A 87 -6.91 -12.90 -5.90
N THR A 88 -6.89 -12.50 -4.63
CA THR A 88 -7.24 -11.15 -4.18
C THR A 88 -5.98 -10.36 -3.87
N LEU A 89 -5.91 -9.13 -4.36
CA LEU A 89 -4.85 -8.19 -4.00
C LEU A 89 -5.25 -7.44 -2.73
N ILE A 90 -4.54 -7.68 -1.63
CA ILE A 90 -4.77 -7.04 -0.33
C ILE A 90 -3.67 -6.04 0.04
N SER A 91 -2.49 -6.14 -0.56
CA SER A 91 -1.37 -5.22 -0.35
C SER A 91 -0.48 -5.15 -1.60
N PHE A 92 0.16 -3.99 -1.78
CA PHE A 92 1.14 -3.77 -2.85
C PHE A 92 2.32 -4.75 -2.85
N ILE A 93 2.63 -5.39 -1.72
CA ILE A 93 3.71 -6.40 -1.60
C ILE A 93 3.45 -7.63 -2.49
N GLN A 94 2.19 -7.94 -2.81
CA GLN A 94 1.86 -9.07 -3.69
C GLN A 94 2.13 -8.81 -5.17
N GLN A 95 2.29 -7.55 -5.59
CA GLN A 95 2.61 -7.25 -6.98
C GLN A 95 4.05 -7.68 -7.31
N PRO A 96 4.32 -8.12 -8.55
CA PRO A 96 5.68 -8.42 -8.98
C PRO A 96 6.55 -7.16 -8.94
N VAL A 97 7.84 -7.36 -8.68
CA VAL A 97 8.86 -6.33 -8.84
C VAL A 97 8.99 -6.00 -10.33
N ALA A 98 9.07 -4.71 -10.66
CA ALA A 98 9.24 -4.30 -12.04
C ALA A 98 10.53 -4.89 -12.67
N ASP A 99 10.48 -5.19 -13.96
CA ASP A 99 11.63 -5.67 -14.72
C ASP A 99 12.59 -4.49 -15.00
N TYR A 100 13.62 -4.37 -14.18
CA TYR A 100 14.61 -3.31 -14.29
C TYR A 100 15.78 -3.72 -15.19
N PRO A 101 16.30 -2.80 -16.03
CA PRO A 101 17.50 -3.10 -16.81
C PRO A 101 18.71 -3.32 -15.89
N PRO A 102 19.74 -4.05 -16.38
CA PRO A 102 20.98 -4.19 -15.64
C PRO A 102 21.60 -2.82 -15.30
N ASN A 103 22.10 -2.66 -14.07
CA ASN A 103 22.67 -1.42 -13.55
C ASN A 103 21.66 -0.27 -13.42
N VAL A 104 20.41 -0.58 -13.10
CA VAL A 104 19.41 0.44 -12.78
C VAL A 104 19.91 1.35 -11.65
N GLU A 105 19.88 2.66 -11.87
CA GLU A 105 20.34 3.62 -10.85
C GLU A 105 19.28 3.91 -9.80
N THR A 106 18.00 3.81 -10.16
CA THR A 106 16.87 4.11 -9.28
C THR A 106 15.72 3.13 -9.46
N ILE A 107 15.13 2.69 -8.35
CA ILE A 107 13.92 1.85 -8.33
C ILE A 107 12.78 2.59 -7.62
N SER A 108 11.54 2.12 -7.80
CA SER A 108 10.43 2.58 -6.99
C SER A 108 10.62 2.15 -5.53
N ARG A 109 10.18 2.96 -4.56
CA ARG A 109 10.20 2.53 -3.15
C ARG A 109 9.28 1.33 -2.90
N ALA A 110 8.23 1.16 -3.71
CA ALA A 110 7.38 -0.01 -3.66
C ALA A 110 8.17 -1.28 -4.01
N ASP A 111 9.02 -1.22 -5.04
CA ASP A 111 9.88 -2.32 -5.43
C ASP A 111 11.04 -2.54 -4.45
N GLU A 112 11.57 -1.47 -3.85
CA GLU A 112 12.50 -1.59 -2.71
C GLU A 112 11.84 -2.43 -1.60
N ALA A 113 10.65 -2.04 -1.14
CA ALA A 113 9.93 -2.76 -0.09
C ALA A 113 9.62 -4.23 -0.47
N ARG A 114 9.19 -4.47 -1.72
CA ARG A 114 8.97 -5.83 -2.23
C ARG A 114 10.25 -6.66 -2.22
N LEU A 115 11.36 -6.07 -2.68
CA LEU A 115 12.65 -6.76 -2.70
C LEU A 115 13.14 -7.08 -1.29
N MET A 116 13.01 -6.16 -0.33
CA MET A 116 13.33 -6.41 1.09
C MET A 116 12.53 -7.58 1.66
N PHE A 117 11.22 -7.62 1.38
CA PHE A 117 10.35 -8.71 1.82
C PHE A 117 10.69 -10.03 1.12
N LEU A 118 10.88 -10.03 -0.20
CA LEU A 118 11.16 -11.23 -0.99
C LEU A 118 12.54 -11.82 -0.72
N SER A 119 13.55 -10.97 -0.47
CA SER A 119 14.88 -11.42 -0.08
C SER A 119 14.94 -11.87 1.38
N GLN A 120 13.88 -11.66 2.16
CA GLN A 120 13.85 -11.88 3.60
C GLN A 120 15.07 -11.20 4.25
N ALA A 121 15.29 -9.93 3.89
CA ALA A 121 16.36 -9.13 4.47
C ALA A 121 16.26 -9.16 6.00
N GLU A 122 17.40 -9.04 6.69
CA GLU A 122 17.43 -9.13 8.15
C GLU A 122 16.33 -8.22 8.75
N ARG A 123 15.48 -8.78 9.63
CA ARG A 123 14.34 -8.10 10.30
C ARG A 123 13.15 -7.70 9.41
N HIS A 124 13.13 -8.12 8.15
CA HIS A 124 12.02 -7.87 7.20
C HIS A 124 11.27 -9.15 6.81
N GLU A 125 11.38 -10.20 7.65
CA GLU A 125 10.62 -11.44 7.52
C GLU A 125 9.13 -11.23 7.77
N GLU A 126 8.80 -10.30 8.67
CA GLU A 126 7.42 -9.90 8.94
C GLU A 126 6.94 -8.89 7.90
N MET A 127 5.80 -9.20 7.28
CA MET A 127 5.16 -8.33 6.32
C MET A 127 4.82 -6.97 6.95
N CYS A 128 5.09 -5.88 6.22
CA CYS A 128 4.59 -4.57 6.61
C CYS A 128 3.05 -4.59 6.73
N PHE A 129 2.51 -4.09 7.85
CA PHE A 129 1.06 -3.95 8.06
C PHE A 129 0.42 -2.83 7.21
N VAL A 130 1.04 -2.43 6.10
CA VAL A 130 0.59 -1.34 5.25
C VAL A 130 0.24 -1.86 3.86
N ASP A 131 -0.97 -1.54 3.43
CA ASP A 131 -1.53 -2.04 2.18
C ASP A 131 -1.16 -1.16 0.97
N PHE A 132 -0.82 0.10 1.24
CA PHE A 132 -0.51 1.13 0.25
C PHE A 132 1.00 1.32 0.09
N PRO A 133 1.52 1.41 -1.15
CA PRO A 133 2.96 1.50 -1.39
C PRO A 133 3.56 2.82 -0.89
N PRO A 134 4.85 2.82 -0.49
CA PRO A 134 5.59 4.05 -0.25
C PRO A 134 5.74 4.83 -1.57
N PHE A 135 5.68 6.16 -1.47
CA PHE A 135 5.71 7.03 -2.66
C PHE A 135 7.14 7.27 -3.20
N GLY A 136 7.21 7.43 -4.52
CA GLY A 136 8.42 7.90 -5.20
C GLY A 136 9.47 6.81 -5.44
N LYS A 137 10.71 7.27 -5.65
CA LYS A 137 11.86 6.43 -6.03
C LYS A 137 13.03 6.64 -5.08
N ILE A 138 13.90 5.65 -5.03
CA ILE A 138 15.16 5.66 -4.31
C ILE A 138 16.31 5.27 -5.25
N ALA A 139 17.51 5.79 -5.00
CA ALA A 139 18.70 5.36 -5.71
C ALA A 139 19.11 3.97 -5.21
N VAL A 140 19.45 3.04 -6.10
CA VAL A 140 19.79 1.66 -5.71
C VAL A 140 20.93 1.64 -4.69
N ARG A 141 21.94 2.48 -4.87
CA ARG A 141 23.07 2.63 -3.93
C ARG A 141 22.67 3.07 -2.51
N ASP A 142 21.50 3.67 -2.34
CA ASP A 142 20.97 4.13 -1.06
C ASP A 142 20.09 3.04 -0.39
N CYS A 143 19.80 1.93 -1.08
CA CYS A 143 19.08 0.78 -0.54
C CYS A 143 20.01 -0.18 0.22
N ILE A 144 19.45 -1.12 0.99
CA ILE A 144 20.20 -2.21 1.61
C ILE A 144 20.86 -3.14 0.57
N LEU A 145 21.88 -3.89 0.98
CA LEU A 145 22.70 -4.71 0.07
C LEU A 145 21.88 -5.78 -0.68
N GLU A 146 20.93 -6.41 -0.01
CA GLU A 146 20.04 -7.42 -0.59
C GLU A 146 19.20 -6.83 -1.72
N VAL A 147 18.64 -5.63 -1.51
CA VAL A 147 17.91 -4.89 -2.55
C VAL A 147 18.84 -4.51 -3.70
N GLN A 148 20.07 -4.06 -3.42
CA GLN A 148 21.05 -3.73 -4.46
C GLN A 148 21.37 -4.93 -5.35
N LEU A 149 21.58 -6.10 -4.74
CA LEU A 149 21.85 -7.34 -5.45
C LEU A 149 20.66 -7.77 -6.32
N HIS A 150 19.45 -7.62 -5.81
CA HIS A 150 18.26 -8.08 -6.51
C HIS A 150 17.66 -7.08 -7.50
N ALA A 151 17.88 -5.78 -7.35
CA ALA A 151 17.46 -4.75 -8.30
C ALA A 151 18.13 -4.85 -9.67
N SER A 152 19.27 -5.55 -9.76
CA SER A 152 19.99 -5.82 -11.02
C SER A 152 20.36 -7.31 -11.14
N CYS A 153 19.53 -8.20 -10.59
CA CYS A 153 19.80 -9.64 -10.61
C CYS A 153 19.82 -10.18 -12.05
N SER A 154 21.00 -10.43 -12.59
CA SER A 154 21.17 -11.09 -13.90
C SER A 154 21.06 -12.62 -13.82
N SER A 155 21.15 -13.19 -12.62
CA SER A 155 21.01 -14.64 -12.38
C SER A 155 19.56 -15.09 -12.22
N CYS A 156 18.63 -14.16 -12.05
CA CYS A 156 17.21 -14.42 -11.87
C CYS A 156 16.54 -14.40 -13.26
N SER A 157 15.97 -15.53 -13.71
CA SER A 157 15.35 -15.66 -15.04
C SER A 157 13.92 -15.07 -15.12
N GLY A 158 13.68 -13.93 -14.47
CA GLY A 158 12.38 -13.27 -14.42
C GLY A 158 12.27 -12.25 -13.29
N SER A 159 11.13 -11.55 -13.24
CA SER A 159 10.77 -10.62 -12.17
C SER A 159 10.54 -11.34 -10.85
N HIS A 160 11.01 -10.77 -9.74
CA HIS A 160 10.76 -11.31 -8.41
C HIS A 160 9.31 -11.09 -8.01
N ALA A 161 8.63 -12.14 -7.57
CA ALA A 161 7.22 -12.08 -7.20
C ALA A 161 6.88 -13.17 -6.18
N LEU A 162 5.80 -12.95 -5.43
CA LEU A 162 5.15 -14.01 -4.67
C LEU A 162 4.34 -14.88 -5.63
N LEU A 163 4.54 -16.19 -5.54
CA LEU A 163 3.76 -17.17 -6.29
C LEU A 163 2.97 -18.03 -5.31
N TYR A 164 1.69 -18.23 -5.61
CA TYR A 164 0.88 -19.18 -4.87
C TYR A 164 1.32 -20.60 -5.24
N ALA A 165 1.93 -21.31 -4.29
CA ALA A 165 2.37 -22.68 -4.49
C ALA A 165 1.21 -23.69 -4.42
N GLY A 166 0.19 -23.39 -3.62
CA GLY A 166 -0.89 -24.31 -3.30
C GLY A 166 -1.13 -24.38 -1.80
N PHE A 167 -1.88 -25.40 -1.38
CA PHE A 167 -2.15 -25.66 0.03
C PHE A 167 -2.39 -27.14 0.28
N ALA A 168 -2.22 -27.57 1.52
CA ALA A 168 -2.41 -28.96 1.92
C ALA A 168 -3.40 -29.06 3.08
N TRP A 169 -4.24 -30.09 3.04
CA TRP A 169 -5.13 -30.47 4.13
C TRP A 169 -4.52 -31.61 4.92
N ASP A 170 -4.36 -31.41 6.23
CA ASP A 170 -4.15 -32.50 7.17
C ASP A 170 -5.50 -33.17 7.45
N CYS A 171 -5.72 -34.34 6.84
CA CYS A 171 -6.94 -35.11 7.02
C CYS A 171 -6.78 -36.14 8.17
N LEU A 172 -7.92 -36.66 8.63
CA LEU A 172 -7.95 -37.75 9.62
C LEU A 172 -7.14 -38.95 9.11
N GLY A 173 -6.31 -39.52 9.99
CA GLY A 173 -5.50 -40.71 9.70
C GLY A 173 -4.15 -40.42 9.04
N GLU A 174 -3.54 -39.26 9.32
CA GLU A 174 -2.23 -38.83 8.76
C GLU A 174 -2.20 -38.72 7.23
N VAL A 175 -3.38 -38.66 6.60
CA VAL A 175 -3.49 -38.44 5.17
C VAL A 175 -3.33 -36.95 4.88
N ARG A 176 -2.34 -36.59 4.07
CA ARG A 176 -2.17 -35.23 3.55
C ARG A 176 -2.66 -35.16 2.12
N VAL A 177 -3.58 -34.24 1.85
CA VAL A 177 -4.05 -33.96 0.49
C VAL A 177 -3.53 -32.59 0.08
N ALA A 178 -2.57 -32.57 -0.85
CA ALA A 178 -2.07 -31.34 -1.44
C ALA A 178 -2.91 -30.96 -2.67
N GLN A 179 -3.22 -29.68 -2.77
CA GLN A 179 -3.76 -29.07 -3.97
C GLN A 179 -2.71 -28.10 -4.50
N ASP A 180 -2.02 -28.53 -5.56
CA ASP A 180 -1.02 -27.72 -6.22
C ASP A 180 -1.69 -26.61 -7.03
N SER A 181 -0.99 -25.47 -7.11
CA SER A 181 -1.39 -24.37 -7.97
C SER A 181 -0.91 -24.61 -9.40
N GLU A 182 -1.78 -24.43 -10.39
CA GLU A 182 -1.30 -24.12 -11.74
C GLU A 182 -0.65 -22.74 -11.64
N SER A 183 0.68 -22.67 -11.81
CA SER A 183 1.44 -21.41 -11.67
C SER A 183 0.80 -20.31 -12.51
N CYS A 184 0.06 -19.43 -11.85
CA CYS A 184 -0.57 -18.28 -12.45
C CYS A 184 0.05 -17.07 -11.77
N VAL A 185 0.85 -16.32 -12.52
CA VAL A 185 1.09 -14.92 -12.15
C VAL A 185 -0.29 -14.28 -12.21
N PHE A 186 -0.77 -13.74 -11.10
CA PHE A 186 -2.05 -13.06 -11.10
C PHE A 186 -1.96 -11.89 -12.09
N GLU A 187 -2.47 -12.09 -13.30
CA GLU A 187 -2.71 -11.02 -14.26
C GLU A 187 -3.82 -10.18 -13.67
N TYR A 188 -3.41 -9.17 -12.92
CA TYR A 188 -4.33 -8.16 -12.44
C TYR A 188 -4.73 -7.37 -13.67
N ASN A 189 -5.99 -7.53 -14.08
CA ASN A 189 -6.61 -6.58 -15.00
C ASN A 189 -6.49 -5.22 -14.31
N ASP A 190 -5.61 -4.38 -14.86
CA ASP A 190 -5.54 -2.96 -14.54
C ASP A 190 -6.99 -2.48 -14.42
N ALA A 191 -7.33 -1.96 -13.24
CA ALA A 191 -8.71 -1.64 -12.93
C ALA A 191 -9.21 -0.77 -14.07
N THR A 192 -10.13 -1.34 -14.86
CA THR A 192 -10.69 -0.84 -16.12
C THR A 192 -10.30 0.61 -16.34
N GLU A 193 -9.52 0.91 -17.39
CA GLU A 193 -9.37 2.25 -17.95
C GLU A 193 -10.76 2.78 -18.31
N HIS A 194 -11.56 3.12 -17.30
CA HIS A 194 -12.78 3.83 -17.45
C HIS A 194 -12.33 5.22 -17.82
N PRO A 195 -12.77 5.76 -18.99
CA PRO A 195 -12.44 7.11 -19.36
C PRO A 195 -12.79 7.98 -18.16
N VAL A 196 -11.77 8.64 -17.59
CA VAL A 196 -11.96 9.55 -16.47
C VAL A 196 -12.92 10.60 -16.99
N ALA A 197 -14.20 10.47 -16.62
CA ALA A 197 -15.18 11.47 -16.96
C ALA A 197 -14.61 12.78 -16.42
N SER A 198 -14.45 13.77 -17.29
CA SER A 198 -13.97 15.11 -16.93
C SER A 198 -15.03 15.78 -16.04
N MET A 199 -15.10 15.33 -14.79
CA MET A 199 -16.00 15.82 -13.77
C MET A 199 -15.16 16.69 -12.84
N ALA A 200 -15.66 17.88 -12.54
CA ALA A 200 -15.02 18.74 -11.55
C ALA A 200 -15.02 18.02 -10.20
N ILE A 201 -13.84 17.68 -9.69
CA ILE A 201 -13.68 17.03 -8.39
C ILE A 201 -13.82 18.11 -7.31
N CYS A 202 -14.90 18.04 -6.53
CA CYS A 202 -15.10 18.92 -5.39
C CYS A 202 -14.38 18.35 -4.15
N TYR A 203 -13.43 19.11 -3.62
CA TYR A 203 -12.65 18.72 -2.43
C TYR A 203 -13.23 19.28 -1.12
N ASP A 204 -14.38 19.96 -1.15
CA ASP A 204 -14.97 20.63 0.02
C ASP A 204 -15.35 19.66 1.15
N LYS A 205 -15.54 18.38 0.82
CA LYS A 205 -15.83 17.31 1.79
C LYS A 205 -14.59 16.51 2.23
N LEU A 206 -13.40 16.84 1.71
CA LEU A 206 -12.16 16.18 2.11
C LEU A 206 -11.72 16.75 3.46
N ASP A 207 -11.83 15.93 4.50
CA ASP A 207 -11.33 16.25 5.82
C ASP A 207 -9.81 16.10 5.84
N ARG A 208 -9.10 17.24 5.88
CA ARG A 208 -7.63 17.24 5.92
C ARG A 208 -7.08 17.09 7.33
N ASP A 209 -7.90 17.39 8.34
CA ASP A 209 -7.47 17.46 9.74
C ASP A 209 -7.46 16.08 10.40
N THR A 210 -8.21 15.11 9.84
CA THR A 210 -8.23 13.71 10.31
C THR A 210 -7.48 12.74 9.40
N SER A 211 -6.59 13.26 8.54
CA SER A 211 -5.88 12.46 7.53
C SER A 211 -5.06 11.32 8.17
N ARG A 212 -5.48 10.08 7.91
CA ARG A 212 -4.73 8.87 8.34
C ARG A 212 -3.53 8.55 7.46
N SER A 213 -3.38 9.25 6.34
CA SER A 213 -2.27 9.04 5.41
C SER A 213 -0.91 9.25 6.08
N VAL A 214 -0.83 10.13 7.08
CA VAL A 214 0.41 10.34 7.83
C VAL A 214 0.79 9.10 8.63
N GLY A 215 -0.16 8.50 9.36
CA GLY A 215 0.06 7.25 10.11
C GLY A 215 0.43 6.09 9.19
N THR A 216 -0.28 5.92 8.07
CA THR A 216 0.03 4.90 7.06
C THR A 216 1.42 5.10 6.47
N THR A 217 1.77 6.34 6.12
CA THR A 217 3.09 6.69 5.57
C THR A 217 4.19 6.47 6.59
N ARG A 218 3.95 6.84 7.85
CA ARG A 218 4.89 6.63 8.93
C ARG A 218 5.17 5.15 9.14
N ASN A 219 4.13 4.31 9.16
CA ASN A 219 4.29 2.87 9.35
C ASN A 219 5.14 2.23 8.25
N ILE A 220 4.93 2.59 6.97
CA ILE A 220 5.73 2.02 5.88
C ILE A 220 7.17 2.52 5.91
N PHE A 221 7.41 3.80 6.20
CA PHE A 221 8.78 4.32 6.28
C PHE A 221 9.51 3.86 7.55
N ALA A 222 8.79 3.66 8.66
CA ALA A 222 9.32 3.03 9.85
C ALA A 222 9.74 1.59 9.56
N TRP A 223 8.88 0.81 8.88
CA TRP A 223 9.23 -0.54 8.43
C TRP A 223 10.46 -0.53 7.51
N LEU A 224 10.58 0.44 6.60
CA LEU A 224 11.71 0.54 5.67
C LEU A 224 13.04 1.00 6.29
N ARG A 225 13.02 1.73 7.43
CA ARG A 225 14.18 2.53 7.89
C ARG A 225 14.50 2.42 9.38
N ASN A 226 13.65 1.83 10.21
CA ASN A 226 13.90 1.78 11.66
C ASN A 226 15.17 1.01 12.00
N ASP A 227 15.45 -0.07 11.27
CA ASP A 227 16.62 -0.91 11.52
C ASP A 227 17.85 -0.48 10.72
N ASP A 228 17.67 -0.04 9.47
CA ASP A 228 18.76 0.29 8.54
C ASP A 228 19.16 1.78 8.53
N GLY A 229 18.34 2.63 9.14
CA GLY A 229 18.49 4.07 9.16
C GLY A 229 17.98 4.76 7.89
N TRP A 230 18.08 6.09 7.89
CA TRP A 230 17.56 6.94 6.82
C TRP A 230 18.67 7.38 5.84
N PRO A 231 18.53 7.15 4.53
CA PRO A 231 19.45 7.69 3.56
C PRO A 231 19.34 9.23 3.51
N VAL A 232 20.45 9.90 3.18
CA VAL A 232 20.50 11.39 3.13
C VAL A 232 19.47 11.95 2.15
N SER A 233 19.19 11.22 1.07
CA SER A 233 18.20 11.56 0.04
C SER A 233 16.76 11.62 0.58
N GLU A 234 16.49 11.00 1.73
CA GLU A 234 15.16 10.94 2.36
C GLU A 234 15.00 11.88 3.55
N ARG A 235 15.99 12.74 3.83
CA ARG A 235 15.94 13.72 4.93
C ARG A 235 14.63 14.51 4.95
N ALA A 236 14.16 14.98 3.80
CA ALA A 236 12.92 15.75 3.72
C ALA A 236 11.66 14.92 4.08
N ILE A 237 11.68 13.61 3.84
CA ILE A 237 10.57 12.72 4.22
C ILE A 237 10.58 12.50 5.73
N ARG A 238 11.76 12.19 6.28
CA ARG A 238 11.96 12.04 7.73
C ARG A 238 11.53 13.29 8.49
N ASP A 239 12.07 14.45 8.08
CA ASP A 239 11.77 15.72 8.75
C ASP A 239 10.26 16.04 8.69
N TRP A 240 9.57 15.71 7.59
CA TRP A 240 8.12 15.84 7.50
C TRP A 240 7.34 14.88 8.42
N LEU A 241 7.82 13.65 8.61
CA LEU A 241 7.20 12.67 9.52
C LEU A 241 7.42 13.04 10.99
N ASP A 242 8.54 13.68 11.32
CA ASP A 242 8.90 14.13 12.67
C ASP A 242 8.16 15.43 13.06
N GLU A 243 8.00 16.39 12.13
CA GLU A 243 7.27 17.65 12.36
C GLU A 243 5.83 17.44 12.87
N ASP A 244 5.19 16.34 12.46
CA ASP A 244 3.81 15.97 12.84
C ASP A 244 3.72 15.38 14.27
N TRP A 245 4.85 14.99 14.88
CA TRP A 245 4.91 14.54 16.28
C TRP A 245 5.29 15.65 17.26
N SER A 246 5.98 16.70 16.82
CA SER A 246 6.41 17.79 17.70
C SER A 246 5.32 18.78 18.08
N SER A 247 4.03 18.43 17.91
CA SER A 247 2.96 19.10 18.61
C SER A 247 2.80 18.48 20.00
N GLU A 248 3.31 19.20 21.00
CA GLU A 248 3.19 18.98 22.45
C GLU A 248 4.39 18.22 23.07
N ASP A 249 5.23 19.01 23.75
CA ASP A 249 6.25 18.61 24.74
C ASP A 249 7.48 17.83 24.26
N ASP A 250 8.54 18.56 23.86
CA ASP A 250 9.84 18.43 24.53
C ASP A 250 10.84 19.48 24.03
N ASP A 251 11.21 20.38 24.93
CA ASP A 251 12.26 21.39 24.77
C ASP A 251 13.58 20.78 25.24
N GLU A 252 14.18 19.88 24.45
CA GLU A 252 15.61 19.54 24.58
C GLU A 252 16.29 19.56 23.21
N THR A 253 16.82 20.73 22.87
CA THR A 253 17.74 20.90 21.75
C THR A 253 19.07 20.18 22.02
N ALA A 254 19.23 18.97 21.50
CA ALA A 254 20.56 18.42 21.26
C ALA A 254 21.15 19.09 20.00
N ALA A 255 22.17 19.92 20.21
CA ALA A 255 22.85 20.64 19.13
C ALA A 255 23.51 19.67 18.12
N PRO A 256 23.33 19.86 16.80
CA PRO A 256 24.09 19.10 15.82
C PRO A 256 25.52 19.66 15.72
N GLU A 257 26.52 18.84 16.04
CA GLU A 257 27.89 19.07 15.59
C GLU A 257 27.97 18.85 14.08
N GLY A 258 28.35 19.90 13.35
CA GLY A 258 28.54 19.90 11.90
C GLY A 258 28.04 21.22 11.32
N ASP A 259 28.92 21.97 10.67
CA ASP A 259 28.81 23.39 10.28
C ASP A 259 27.78 23.71 9.17
N GLY A 260 26.59 23.13 9.29
CA GLY A 260 25.41 23.38 8.48
C GLY A 260 24.98 24.83 8.54
N LYS A 261 25.48 25.63 7.60
CA LYS A 261 24.97 26.96 7.30
C LYS A 261 23.53 26.82 6.78
N SER A 262 22.63 26.87 7.75
CA SER A 262 21.19 27.04 7.58
C SER A 262 20.90 28.38 6.92
N THR A 263 20.39 28.33 5.69
CA THR A 263 19.54 29.36 5.14
C THR A 263 18.55 28.73 4.16
N THR A 264 17.46 28.15 4.64
CA THR A 264 16.22 28.19 3.85
C THR A 264 15.01 28.18 4.77
N SER A 265 14.14 29.14 4.49
CA SER A 265 12.98 29.53 5.27
C SER A 265 11.98 28.39 5.44
N ARG A 266 11.47 28.28 6.68
CA ARG A 266 10.10 27.89 7.04
C ARG A 266 9.11 28.12 5.88
N ARG A 267 8.25 27.13 5.65
CA ARG A 267 7.18 27.00 4.63
C ARG A 267 7.61 26.25 3.37
N LYS A 268 7.29 24.95 3.33
CA LYS A 268 6.70 24.24 2.17
C LYS A 268 6.36 22.78 2.54
N VAL A 269 5.40 22.58 3.45
CA VAL A 269 4.60 21.34 3.45
C VAL A 269 3.66 21.46 2.25
N GLY A 270 3.85 20.63 1.22
CA GLY A 270 3.01 20.74 0.01
C GLY A 270 3.54 20.09 -1.26
N PRO A 271 4.85 20.07 -1.58
CA PRO A 271 5.30 19.59 -2.89
C PRO A 271 4.95 18.11 -3.15
N TRP A 272 4.97 17.25 -2.14
CA TRP A 272 4.69 15.81 -2.24
C TRP A 272 3.19 15.48 -2.33
N LEU A 273 2.34 16.22 -1.61
CA LEU A 273 0.88 16.08 -1.70
C LEU A 273 0.35 16.58 -3.04
N SER A 274 0.92 17.66 -3.60
CA SER A 274 0.45 18.25 -4.85
C SER A 274 0.97 17.55 -6.11
N ARG A 275 2.19 16.99 -6.11
CA ARG A 275 2.77 16.35 -7.30
C ARG A 275 2.15 15.00 -7.64
N ALA A 276 1.78 14.19 -6.64
CA ALA A 276 1.13 12.90 -6.89
C ALA A 276 -0.25 13.09 -7.56
N VAL A 277 -1.03 14.07 -7.10
CA VAL A 277 -2.37 14.38 -7.65
C VAL A 277 -2.30 14.98 -9.06
N THR A 278 -1.25 15.75 -9.39
CA THR A 278 -1.14 16.43 -10.70
C THR A 278 -0.45 15.62 -11.79
N THR A 279 0.27 14.55 -11.45
CA THR A 279 0.97 13.74 -12.48
C THR A 279 -0.01 12.88 -13.29
N ARG A 280 -1.14 12.46 -12.71
CA ARG A 280 -2.24 11.79 -13.46
C ARG A 280 -2.92 12.69 -14.50
N SER A 281 -2.68 14.00 -14.49
CA SER A 281 -3.28 14.95 -15.46
C SER A 281 -2.38 15.24 -16.67
N ARG A 282 -1.19 14.63 -16.77
CA ARG A 282 -0.22 14.95 -17.84
C ARG A 282 0.37 13.77 -18.61
N THR A 283 -0.09 12.56 -18.37
CA THR A 283 0.13 11.43 -19.28
C THR A 283 -1.11 11.26 -20.15
N ILE A 284 -1.14 12.05 -21.23
CA ILE A 284 -1.82 11.78 -22.51
C ILE A 284 -0.72 11.81 -23.56
#